data_AF-A0A7W8TAX7-F1
#
_entry.id   AF-A0A7W8TAX7-F1
#
_cell.length_a   1.000
_cell.length_b   1.000
_cell.length_c   1.000
_cell.angle_alpha   90.00
_cell.angle_beta   90.00
_cell.angle_gamma   90.00
#
_symmetry.space_group_name_H-M   'P 1'
#
loop_
_entity.id
_entity.type
_entity.pdbx_description
1 polymer ?
#
loop_
_entity_poly.entity_id
_entity_poly.type
_entity_poly.pdbx_seq_one_letter_code
_entity_poly.pdbx_strand_id
1 'polypeptide(L)' 'MMKRQIGFAEAEISGKKRLTRRQRFLAEMEKVVPWQRLLSAIEPHYPKGTRGRPPIGLERMLRIYFLQQ' A
#
# COMPACT_ATOMS: atom_id res chain seq x y z
N MET A 1 -19.17 -25.38 -32.09
CA MET A 1 -18.47 -24.64 -31.01
C MET A 1 -19.37 -24.61 -29.78
N MET A 2 -18.95 -25.19 -28.66
CA MET A 2 -19.67 -25.06 -27.39
C MET A 2 -19.39 -23.67 -26.79
N LYS A 3 -20.43 -22.88 -26.56
CA LYS A 3 -20.35 -21.63 -25.77
C LYS A 3 -20.07 -22.02 -24.31
N ARG A 4 -18.91 -21.62 -23.77
CA ARG A 4 -18.66 -21.70 -22.33
C ARG A 4 -19.62 -20.75 -21.62
N GLN A 5 -20.46 -21.30 -20.74
CA GLN A 5 -21.30 -20.53 -19.84
C GLN A 5 -20.51 -20.26 -18.56
N ILE A 6 -20.16 -18.99 -18.34
CA ILE A 6 -19.48 -18.54 -17.13
C ILE A 6 -20.47 -18.57 -15.96
N GLY A 7 -20.07 -19.19 -14.85
CA GLY A 7 -20.89 -19.27 -13.65
C GLY A 7 -21.00 -17.91 -12.93
N PHE A 8 -22.01 -17.75 -12.07
CA PHE A 8 -22.21 -16.51 -11.29
C PHE A 8 -20.97 -16.08 -10.50
N ALA A 9 -20.23 -17.05 -9.93
CA ALA A 9 -18.98 -16.78 -9.22
C ALA A 9 -17.88 -16.21 -10.15
N GLU A 10 -17.75 -16.72 -11.37
CA GLU A 10 -16.79 -16.20 -12.35
C GLU A 10 -17.21 -14.81 -12.86
N ALA A 11 -18.50 -14.58 -13.07
CA ALA A 11 -19.04 -13.27 -13.45
C ALA A 11 -18.83 -12.21 -12.34
N GLU A 12 -18.98 -12.59 -11.06
CA GLU A 12 -18.75 -11.69 -9.92
C GLU A 12 -17.26 -11.33 -9.77
N ILE A 13 -16.37 -12.27 -10.07
CA ILE A 13 -14.91 -12.05 -10.03
C ILE A 13 -14.44 -11.27 -11.26
N SER A 14 -15.10 -11.42 -12.42
CA SER A 14 -14.70 -10.82 -13.69
C SER A 14 -14.60 -9.28 -13.66
N GLY A 15 -15.28 -8.60 -12.74
CA GLY A 15 -15.20 -7.14 -12.57
C GLY A 15 -14.36 -6.69 -11.36
N LYS A 16 -14.01 -7.60 -10.44
CA LYS A 16 -13.32 -7.25 -9.19
C LYS A 16 -11.81 -7.35 -9.40
N LYS A 17 -11.13 -6.20 -9.38
CA LYS A 17 -9.66 -6.17 -9.34
C LYS A 17 -9.18 -6.96 -8.12
N ARG A 18 -8.45 -8.04 -8.36
CA ARG A 18 -7.85 -8.85 -7.29
C ARG A 18 -7.01 -7.96 -6.39
N LEU A 19 -7.42 -7.82 -5.13
CA LEU A 19 -6.63 -7.13 -4.11
C LEU A 19 -5.41 -7.96 -3.79
N THR A 20 -4.23 -7.37 -3.96
CA THR A 20 -2.97 -8.02 -3.61
C THR A 20 -2.83 -8.12 -2.09
N ARG A 21 -2.05 -9.10 -1.61
CA ARG A 21 -1.74 -9.23 -0.18
C ARG A 21 -1.16 -7.94 0.40
N ARG A 22 -0.29 -7.25 -0.36
CA ARG A 22 0.32 -5.96 0.01
C ARG A 22 -0.72 -4.85 0.18
N GLN A 23 -1.70 -4.77 -0.72
CA GLN A 23 -2.79 -3.79 -0.60
C GLN A 23 -3.67 -4.05 0.61
N ARG A 24 -4.01 -5.32 0.89
CA ARG A 24 -4.78 -5.67 2.09
C ARG A 24 -4.02 -5.31 3.36
N PHE A 25 -2.72 -5.60 3.41
CA PHE A 25 -1.87 -5.26 4.55
C PHE A 25 -1.83 -3.76 4.81
N LEU A 26 -1.55 -2.94 3.78
CA LEU A 26 -1.57 -1.48 3.93
C LEU A 26 -2.96 -0.97 4.37
N ALA A 27 -4.05 -1.53 3.85
CA ALA A 27 -5.40 -1.14 4.25
C ALA A 27 -5.70 -1.43 5.72
N GLU A 28 -5.17 -2.52 6.28
CA GLU A 28 -5.28 -2.79 7.71
C GLU A 28 -4.39 -1.84 8.53
N MET A 29 -3.17 -1.54 8.05
CA MET A 29 -2.29 -0.55 8.68
C MET A 29 -2.94 0.82 8.80
N GLU A 30 -3.65 1.28 7.75
CA GLU A 30 -4.37 2.56 7.78
C GLU A 30 -5.41 2.66 8.91
N LYS A 31 -5.92 1.53 9.41
CA LYS A 31 -6.88 1.51 10.53
C LYS A 31 -6.20 1.49 11.89
N VAL A 32 -5.07 0.80 12.01
CA VAL A 32 -4.44 0.52 13.30
C VAL A 32 -3.29 1.46 13.65
N VAL A 33 -2.64 2.06 12.64
CA VAL A 33 -1.46 2.90 12.84
C VAL A 33 -1.87 4.36 13.04
N PRO A 34 -1.45 5.02 14.14
CA PRO A 34 -1.64 6.46 14.31
C PRO A 34 -0.62 7.23 13.46
N TRP A 35 -0.86 7.32 12.15
CA TRP A 35 0.10 7.85 11.18
C TRP A 35 0.63 9.24 11.50
N GLN A 36 -0.23 10.19 11.88
CA GLN A 36 0.21 11.55 12.21
C GLN A 36 1.24 11.54 13.34
N ARG A 37 0.94 10.84 14.43
CA ARG A 37 1.84 10.70 15.58
C ARG A 37 3.15 10.01 15.19
N LEU A 38 3.06 8.97 14.37
CA LEU A 38 4.23 8.21 13.92
C LEU A 38 5.14 9.06 13.02
N LEU A 39 4.57 9.78 12.06
CA LEU A 39 5.31 10.65 11.15
C LEU A 39 5.97 11.78 11.92
N SER A 40 5.26 12.45 12.82
CA SER A 40 5.84 13.53 13.64
C SER A 40 6.98 13.05 14.54
N ALA A 41 6.93 11.81 15.03
CA ALA A 41 8.03 11.24 15.82
C ALA A 41 9.28 10.95 14.97
N ILE A 42 9.11 10.62 13.68
CA ILE A 42 10.22 10.25 12.79
C ILE A 42 10.77 11.46 12.01
N GLU A 43 9.94 12.47 11.75
CA GLU A 43 10.29 13.65 10.95
C GLU A 43 11.60 14.34 11.37
N PRO A 44 11.92 14.54 12.67
CA PRO A 44 13.18 15.17 13.08
C PRO A 44 14.43 14.38 12.66
N HIS A 45 14.30 13.07 12.47
CA HIS A 45 15.39 12.17 12.11
C HIS A 45 15.45 11.90 10.60
N TYR A 46 14.44 12.33 9.83
CA TYR A 46 14.36 12.04 8.41
C TYR A 46 15.21 13.03 7.60
N PRO A 47 16.09 12.55 6.70
CA PRO A 47 16.92 13.46 5.91
C PRO A 47 16.05 14.31 4.99
N LYS A 48 16.22 15.63 5.06
CA LYS A 48 15.49 16.61 4.23
C LYS A 48 16.16 16.89 2.87
N GLY A 49 17.31 16.28 2.61
CA GLY A 49 18.02 16.31 1.32
C GLY A 49 18.58 17.68 0.98
N THR A 50 19.86 17.91 1.26
CA THR A 50 20.53 19.18 0.91
C THR A 50 21.34 19.11 -0.38
N ARG A 51 21.76 17.92 -0.83
CA ARG A 51 22.51 17.71 -2.09
C ARG A 51 22.21 16.32 -2.69
N GLY A 52 22.11 16.24 -4.02
CA GLY A 52 21.88 14.99 -4.76
C GLY A 52 20.41 14.69 -5.02
N ARG A 53 20.07 13.41 -5.25
CA ARG A 53 18.68 12.99 -5.49
C ARG A 53 17.85 13.27 -4.23
N PRO A 54 16.71 13.98 -4.33
CA PRO A 54 15.89 14.27 -3.18
C PRO A 54 15.41 12.96 -2.52
N PRO A 55 15.41 12.88 -1.19
CA PRO A 55 14.89 11.73 -0.47
C PRO A 55 13.40 11.55 -0.82
N ILE A 56 12.98 10.29 -0.94
CA ILE A 56 11.56 9.95 -1.13
C ILE A 56 10.78 10.50 0.09
N GLY A 57 9.53 10.93 -0.06
CA GLY A 57 8.75 11.43 1.07
C GLY A 57 8.68 10.41 2.22
N LEU A 58 8.86 10.88 3.46
CA LEU A 58 8.93 10.05 4.68
C LEU A 58 7.80 9.01 4.73
N GLU A 59 6.57 9.47 4.54
CA GLU A 59 5.39 8.63 4.60
C GLU A 59 5.39 7.51 3.54
N ARG A 60 5.86 7.83 2.33
CA ARG A 60 5.99 6.86 1.24
C ARG A 60 7.09 5.84 1.54
N MET A 61 8.24 6.27 2.04
CA MET A 61 9.31 5.36 2.44
C MET A 61 8.87 4.42 3.55
N LEU A 62 8.16 4.96 4.55
CA LEU A 62 7.69 4.19 5.68
C LEU A 62 6.72 3.08 5.24
N ARG A 63 5.78 3.39 4.33
CA ARG A 63 4.90 2.36 3.73
C ARG A 63 5.66 1.30 2.93
N ILE A 64 6.75 1.66 2.26
CA ILE A 64 7.61 0.70 1.55
C ILE A 64 8.31 -0.23 2.54
N TYR A 65 8.89 0.31 3.61
CA TYR A 65 9.54 -0.49 4.65
C TYR A 65 8.59 -1.50 5.29
N PHE A 66 7.36 -1.08 5.62
CA PHE A 66 6.35 -1.99 6.18
C PHE A 66 5.94 -3.10 5.21
N LEU A 67 6.01 -2.87 3.90
CA LEU A 67 5.74 -3.89 2.89
C LEU A 67 6.91 -4.85 2.63
N GLN A 68 8.12 -4.49 3.08
CA GLN A 68 9.34 -5.26 2.87
C GLN A 68 9.60 -6.28 3.99
N GLN A 69 9.13 -6.01 5.20
CA GLN A 69 9.13 -6.96 6.33
C GLN A 69 8.17 -8.13 6.06
#